data_AF-B6AAD6-F1
#
_entry.id   AF-B6AAD6-F1
#
_cell.length_a   1.000
_cell.length_b   1.000
_cell.length_c   1.000
_cell.angle_alpha   90.00
_cell.angle_beta   90.00
_cell.angle_gamma   90.00
#
_symmetry.space_group_name_H-M   'P 1'
#
loop_
_entity.id
_entity.type
_entity.pdbx_description
1 polymer ?
#
loop_
_entity_poly.entity_id
_entity_poly.type
_entity_poly.pdbx_seq_one_letter_code
_entity_poly.pdbx_strand_id
1 'polypeptide(L)'
;MREEKRKHLNISPLYWITNNVIKWAIEKYKEDPEGDFIKLRNIYKYHLINEILNLLGNDLVLTLYQDNKLNNIYKEIMQPIIENFSKSYNMKLNFINNYYFNKYDMDIDVSYKLKKKLYMLNIWELIALNTICQWLNSCILGIDLFDKKYNIKYVQNIANIERNYQCKIWGISPQHKIDDKIEYLWLKSAILLKSLCSPSRISIDRSTIN
;
A
#
# COMPACT_ATOMS: atom_id res chain seq x y z
N MET A 1 -19.07 24.42 -28.15
CA MET A 1 -18.14 25.05 -27.18
C MET A 1 -18.25 24.53 -25.72
N ARG A 2 -18.89 23.36 -25.47
CA ARG A 2 -18.94 22.71 -24.14
C ARG A 2 -18.24 21.35 -24.08
N GLU A 3 -17.67 20.85 -25.19
CA GLU A 3 -17.02 19.53 -25.27
C GLU A 3 -15.49 19.55 -25.11
N GLU A 4 -14.83 20.69 -25.27
CA GLU A 4 -13.35 20.74 -25.17
C GLU A 4 -12.81 20.82 -23.72
N LYS A 5 -13.66 21.07 -22.72
CA LYS A 5 -13.23 21.12 -21.31
C LYS A 5 -13.13 19.74 -20.63
N ARG A 6 -13.41 18.63 -21.32
CA ARG A 6 -13.29 17.27 -20.78
C ARG A 6 -12.02 16.52 -21.20
N LYS A 7 -11.06 17.17 -21.87
CA LYS A 7 -9.78 16.54 -22.27
C LYS A 7 -8.69 16.56 -21.21
N HIS A 8 -8.89 17.24 -20.08
CA HIS A 8 -8.07 17.02 -18.89
C HIS A 8 -8.74 15.98 -18.00
N LEU A 9 -8.87 14.76 -18.52
CA LEU A 9 -8.90 13.60 -17.64
C LEU A 9 -7.66 13.74 -16.76
N ASN A 10 -7.85 13.77 -15.44
CA ASN A 10 -6.79 13.60 -14.46
C ASN A 10 -6.10 12.27 -14.78
N ILE A 11 -5.14 12.31 -15.70
CA ILE A 11 -4.20 11.24 -15.92
C ILE A 11 -3.55 11.08 -14.56
N SER A 12 -3.90 9.98 -13.88
CA SER A 12 -3.28 9.64 -12.60
C SER A 12 -1.77 9.86 -12.75
N PRO A 13 -1.10 10.53 -11.79
CA PRO A 13 0.36 10.64 -11.81
C PRO A 13 1.04 9.29 -12.10
N LEU A 14 0.40 8.19 -11.68
CA LEU A 14 0.75 6.81 -12.02
C LEU A 14 0.77 6.53 -13.52
N TYR A 15 -0.25 6.93 -14.29
CA TYR A 15 -0.31 6.71 -15.74
C TYR A 15 0.70 7.58 -16.48
N TRP A 16 0.96 8.81 -16.02
CA TRP A 16 1.98 9.67 -16.63
C TRP A 16 3.40 9.17 -16.33
N ILE A 17 3.70 8.81 -15.08
CA ILE A 17 5.00 8.26 -14.69
C ILE A 17 5.20 6.91 -15.38
N THR A 18 4.22 6.01 -15.33
CA THR A 18 4.33 4.70 -15.96
C THR A 18 4.55 4.83 -17.46
N ASN A 19 3.81 5.70 -18.17
CA ASN A 19 4.02 5.86 -19.61
C ASN A 19 5.33 6.56 -19.97
N ASN A 20 5.77 7.58 -19.24
CA ASN A 20 7.02 8.27 -19.56
C ASN A 20 8.25 7.47 -19.13
N VAL A 21 8.20 6.79 -17.99
CA VAL A 21 9.27 5.88 -17.55
C VAL A 21 9.34 4.68 -18.48
N ILE A 22 8.22 4.08 -18.88
CA ILE A 22 8.20 2.98 -19.86
C ILE A 22 8.67 3.46 -21.23
N LYS A 23 8.25 4.64 -21.69
CA LYS A 23 8.68 5.17 -22.99
C LYS A 23 10.18 5.46 -23.01
N TRP A 24 10.69 6.13 -21.97
CA TRP A 24 12.12 6.35 -21.78
C TRP A 24 12.89 5.02 -21.68
N ALA A 25 12.33 4.04 -20.96
CA ALA A 25 12.89 2.69 -20.84
C ALA A 25 13.04 2.00 -22.18
N ILE A 26 11.98 2.04 -23.00
CA ILE A 26 11.93 1.42 -24.33
C ILE A 26 12.93 2.10 -25.28
N GLU A 27 13.08 3.42 -25.18
CA GLU A 27 14.03 4.18 -25.99
C GLU A 27 15.48 3.85 -25.61
N LYS A 28 15.79 3.74 -24.31
CA LYS A 28 17.15 3.47 -23.81
C LYS A 28 17.59 2.00 -23.95
N TYR A 29 16.69 1.04 -23.69
CA TYR A 29 16.96 -0.40 -23.83
C TYR A 29 17.50 -0.83 -25.20
N LYS A 30 17.29 -0.03 -26.25
CA LYS A 30 17.85 -0.26 -27.59
C LYS A 30 19.36 -0.01 -27.68
N GLU A 31 19.94 0.73 -26.73
CA GLU A 31 21.35 1.16 -26.72
C GLU A 31 22.23 0.27 -25.83
N ASP A 32 21.76 -0.12 -24.64
CA ASP A 32 22.44 -1.05 -23.72
C ASP A 32 21.42 -1.90 -22.91
N PRO A 33 21.08 -3.12 -23.37
CA PRO A 33 19.97 -3.90 -22.81
C PRO A 33 20.14 -4.30 -21.33
N GLU A 34 21.37 -4.58 -20.89
CA GLU A 34 21.62 -5.09 -19.53
C GLU A 34 21.86 -3.96 -18.51
N GLY A 35 22.64 -2.94 -18.88
CA GLY A 35 22.89 -1.78 -18.03
C GLY A 35 21.62 -0.98 -17.74
N ASP A 36 20.77 -0.81 -18.77
CA ASP A 36 19.53 -0.06 -18.62
C ASP A 36 18.47 -0.81 -17.82
N PHE A 37 18.42 -2.15 -17.89
CA PHE A 37 17.45 -2.93 -17.12
C PHE A 37 17.63 -2.78 -15.61
N ILE A 38 18.88 -2.81 -15.12
CA ILE A 38 19.18 -2.63 -13.69
C ILE A 38 18.79 -1.22 -13.24
N LYS A 39 19.13 -0.21 -14.05
CA LYS A 39 18.80 1.20 -13.76
C LYS A 39 17.29 1.42 -13.72
N LEU A 40 16.57 0.89 -14.70
CA LEU A 40 15.11 0.94 -14.78
C LEU A 40 14.43 0.26 -13.61
N ARG A 41 14.89 -0.93 -13.24
CA ARG A 41 14.41 -1.65 -12.07
C ARG A 41 14.58 -0.80 -10.80
N ASN A 42 15.71 -0.13 -10.64
CA ASN A 42 15.96 0.72 -9.47
C ASN A 42 15.09 1.98 -9.46
N ILE A 43 14.84 2.60 -10.62
CA ILE A 43 13.90 3.73 -10.75
C ILE A 43 12.49 3.28 -10.38
N TYR A 44 12.01 2.17 -10.92
CA TYR A 44 10.68 1.66 -10.62
C TYR A 44 10.54 1.27 -9.13
N LYS A 45 11.59 0.67 -8.57
CA LYS A 45 11.68 0.38 -7.13
C LYS A 45 11.50 1.65 -6.30
N TYR A 46 12.22 2.72 -6.64
CA TYR A 46 12.12 4.01 -5.96
C TYR A 46 10.71 4.58 -6.02
N HIS A 47 10.04 4.50 -7.17
CA HIS A 47 8.66 4.95 -7.31
C HIS A 47 7.68 4.17 -6.43
N LEU A 48 7.74 2.83 -6.44
CA LEU A 48 6.88 2.00 -5.59
C LEU A 48 7.07 2.31 -4.10
N ILE A 49 8.32 2.49 -3.67
CA ILE A 49 8.63 2.86 -2.28
C ILE A 49 7.97 4.18 -1.93
N ASN A 50 8.09 5.19 -2.79
CA ASN A 50 7.47 6.49 -2.54
C ASN A 50 5.94 6.45 -2.56
N GLU A 51 5.32 5.63 -3.40
CA GLU A 51 3.87 5.42 -3.39
C GLU A 51 3.40 4.85 -2.04
N ILE A 52 4.08 3.81 -1.56
CA ILE A 52 3.80 3.19 -0.26
C ILE A 52 3.97 4.22 0.86
N LEU A 53 5.03 5.03 0.83
CA LEU A 53 5.28 6.04 1.85
C LEU A 53 4.30 7.22 1.78
N ASN A 54 3.87 7.61 0.58
CA ASN A 54 2.89 8.68 0.39
C ASN A 54 1.54 8.34 1.04
N LEU A 55 1.16 7.06 1.08
CA LEU A 55 -0.02 6.61 1.81
C LEU A 55 0.08 6.89 3.30
N LEU A 56 1.28 6.90 3.91
CA LEU A 56 1.42 7.17 5.34
C LEU A 56 0.96 8.58 5.71
N GLY A 57 1.11 9.54 4.79
CA GLY A 57 0.73 10.94 5.01
C GLY A 57 -0.76 11.15 5.26
N ASN A 58 -1.60 10.28 4.67
CA ASN A 58 -3.05 10.27 4.79
C ASN A 58 -3.53 8.84 5.08
N ASP A 59 -2.79 8.11 5.93
CA ASP A 59 -3.08 6.70 6.16
C ASP A 59 -4.46 6.56 6.77
N LEU A 60 -5.25 5.60 6.27
CA LEU A 60 -6.55 5.28 6.83
C LEU A 60 -6.47 5.18 8.36
N VAL A 61 -5.51 4.41 8.88
CA VAL A 61 -5.33 4.12 10.32
C VAL A 61 -5.17 5.39 11.16
N LEU A 62 -4.61 6.46 10.58
CA LEU A 62 -4.36 7.71 11.29
C LEU A 62 -5.54 8.68 11.17
N THR A 63 -6.46 8.49 10.24
CA THR A 63 -7.51 9.46 9.94
C THR A 63 -8.73 9.24 10.82
N LEU A 64 -9.13 10.27 11.58
CA LEU A 64 -10.35 10.26 12.39
C LEU A 64 -11.57 10.72 11.58
N TYR A 65 -12.73 10.21 11.96
CA TYR A 65 -14.02 10.48 11.34
C TYR A 65 -14.73 11.67 12.01
N GLN A 66 -15.82 12.15 11.41
CA GLN A 66 -16.65 13.19 12.03
C GLN A 66 -17.55 12.64 13.15
N ASP A 67 -17.94 11.36 13.08
CA ASP A 67 -18.80 10.73 14.10
C ASP A 67 -17.98 10.35 15.34
N ASN A 68 -18.31 10.95 16.48
CA ASN A 68 -17.65 10.71 17.77
C ASN A 68 -17.80 9.25 18.28
N LYS A 69 -18.95 8.61 18.04
CA LYS A 69 -19.17 7.21 18.44
C LYS A 69 -18.27 6.29 17.62
N LEU A 70 -18.21 6.52 16.32
CA LEU A 70 -17.31 5.79 15.43
C LEU A 70 -15.85 6.02 15.85
N ASN A 71 -15.45 7.25 16.14
CA ASN A 71 -14.09 7.57 16.60
C ASN A 71 -13.69 6.85 17.88
N ASN A 72 -14.60 6.66 18.83
CA ASN A 72 -14.29 5.92 20.07
C ASN A 72 -13.95 4.46 19.76
N ILE A 73 -14.80 3.79 18.96
CA ILE A 73 -14.58 2.41 18.50
C ILE A 73 -13.29 2.34 17.67
N TYR A 74 -13.07 3.32 16.80
CA TYR A 74 -11.90 3.41 15.95
C TYR A 74 -10.61 3.50 16.74
N LYS A 75 -10.55 4.40 17.71
CA LYS A 75 -9.37 4.60 18.57
C LYS A 75 -9.05 3.36 19.38
N GLU A 76 -10.07 2.70 19.93
CA GLU A 76 -9.89 1.44 20.67
C GLU A 76 -9.16 0.38 19.84
N ILE A 77 -9.51 0.25 18.57
CA ILE A 77 -8.94 -0.75 17.66
C ILE A 77 -7.60 -0.31 17.06
N MET A 78 -7.49 0.96 16.64
CA MET A 78 -6.35 1.45 15.86
C MET A 78 -5.19 1.92 16.74
N GLN A 79 -5.44 2.40 17.96
CA GLN A 79 -4.37 2.89 18.84
C GLN A 79 -3.27 1.83 19.07
N PRO A 80 -3.58 0.55 19.41
CA PRO A 80 -2.55 -0.48 19.57
C PRO A 80 -1.75 -0.74 18.28
N ILE A 81 -2.39 -0.63 17.11
CA ILE A 81 -1.73 -0.82 15.81
C ILE A 81 -0.74 0.32 15.57
N ILE A 82 -1.18 1.56 15.79
CA ILE A 82 -0.35 2.77 15.66
C ILE A 82 0.85 2.70 16.61
N GLU A 83 0.64 2.33 17.88
CA GLU A 83 1.70 2.23 18.88
C GLU A 83 2.74 1.16 18.52
N ASN A 84 2.27 -0.02 18.12
CA ASN A 84 3.16 -1.12 17.71
C ASN A 84 3.95 -0.77 16.45
N PHE A 85 3.32 -0.13 15.46
CA PHE A 85 3.99 0.32 14.24
C PHE A 85 5.02 1.41 14.55
N SER A 86 4.62 2.43 15.32
CA SER A 86 5.46 3.52 15.82
C SER A 86 6.71 2.98 16.51
N LYS A 87 6.54 2.03 17.43
CA LYS A 87 7.66 1.35 18.12
C LYS A 87 8.56 0.58 17.16
N SER A 88 7.98 -0.17 16.23
CA SER A 88 8.72 -1.02 15.26
C SER A 88 9.65 -0.19 14.38
N TYR A 89 9.20 0.99 13.95
CA TYR A 89 9.94 1.85 13.02
C TYR A 89 10.58 3.07 13.68
N ASN A 90 10.49 3.19 15.01
CA ASN A 90 10.95 4.36 15.78
C ASN A 90 10.38 5.67 15.24
N MET A 91 9.06 5.66 15.04
CA MET A 91 8.29 6.79 14.52
C MET A 91 7.34 7.27 15.60
N LYS A 92 7.04 8.56 15.62
CA LYS A 92 5.93 9.09 16.40
C LYS A 92 4.77 9.31 15.43
N LEU A 93 3.75 8.47 15.50
CA LEU A 93 2.51 8.60 14.74
C LEU A 93 1.38 9.01 15.67
N ASN A 94 0.51 9.90 15.20
CA ASN A 94 -0.67 10.34 15.94
C ASN A 94 -1.87 10.36 15.00
N PHE A 95 -3.07 10.29 15.57
CA PHE A 95 -4.28 10.52 14.82
C PHE A 95 -4.35 11.94 14.23
N ILE A 96 -4.99 12.06 13.08
CA ILE A 96 -5.18 13.27 12.29
C ILE A 96 -6.67 13.59 12.28
N ASN A 97 -7.02 14.79 12.74
CA ASN A 97 -8.41 15.25 12.89
C ASN A 97 -9.00 15.90 11.62
N ASN A 98 -8.32 15.90 10.47
CA ASN A 98 -8.76 16.69 9.34
C ASN A 98 -8.36 16.11 7.98
N TYR A 99 -9.35 15.82 7.13
CA TYR A 99 -9.16 15.38 5.74
C TYR A 99 -8.51 16.45 4.86
N TYR A 100 -8.65 17.73 5.22
CA TYR A 100 -8.43 18.82 4.26
C TYR A 100 -7.01 19.40 4.22
N PHE A 101 -6.16 19.22 5.24
CA PHE A 101 -4.96 20.09 5.31
C PHE A 101 -3.65 19.53 5.85
N ASN A 102 -3.57 18.30 6.35
CA ASN A 102 -2.31 17.85 6.93
C ASN A 102 -1.81 16.61 6.20
N LYS A 103 -1.11 16.83 5.08
CA LYS A 103 -0.10 15.86 4.68
C LYS A 103 0.80 15.72 5.89
N TYR A 104 0.84 14.54 6.52
CA TYR A 104 1.74 14.33 7.65
C TYR A 104 3.13 14.78 7.20
N ASP A 105 3.66 15.83 7.84
CA ASP A 105 5.00 16.32 7.51
C ASP A 105 5.96 15.28 8.07
N MET A 106 6.20 14.25 7.27
CA MET A 106 7.08 13.16 7.63
C MET A 106 8.47 13.74 7.74
N ASP A 107 8.90 13.95 8.98
CA ASP A 107 10.30 14.20 9.28
C ASP A 107 11.15 13.15 8.55
N ILE A 108 12.14 13.65 7.80
CA ILE A 108 12.98 12.86 6.89
C ILE A 108 13.63 11.70 7.65
N ASP A 109 14.02 11.93 8.91
CA ASP A 109 14.67 10.94 9.78
C ASP A 109 13.69 9.88 10.30
N VAL A 110 12.44 10.26 10.56
CA VAL A 110 11.39 9.37 11.07
C VAL A 110 11.08 8.25 10.05
N SER A 111 11.33 8.48 8.76
CA SER A 111 11.13 7.48 7.72
C SER A 111 12.30 6.51 7.49
N TYR A 112 13.47 6.66 8.13
CA TYR A 112 14.68 5.94 7.72
C TYR A 112 14.57 4.42 7.89
N LYS A 113 14.11 3.91 9.05
CA LYS A 113 13.97 2.46 9.29
C LYS A 113 12.96 1.82 8.33
N LEU A 114 11.84 2.50 8.10
CA LEU A 114 10.82 2.03 7.18
C LEU A 114 11.33 2.03 5.74
N LYS A 115 11.93 3.14 5.27
CA LYS A 115 12.59 3.21 3.96
C LYS A 115 13.62 2.10 3.79
N LYS A 116 14.51 1.92 4.76
CA LYS A 116 15.54 0.86 4.73
C LYS A 116 14.90 -0.52 4.55
N LYS A 117 13.85 -0.85 5.30
CA LYS A 117 13.10 -2.10 5.13
C LYS A 117 12.54 -2.22 3.71
N LEU A 118 11.91 -1.18 3.18
CA LEU A 118 11.34 -1.20 1.83
C LEU A 118 12.43 -1.37 0.75
N TYR A 119 13.59 -0.76 0.93
CA TYR A 119 14.75 -0.95 0.05
C TYR A 119 15.36 -2.36 0.12
N MET A 120 15.12 -3.13 1.18
CA MET A 120 15.56 -4.53 1.26
C MET A 120 14.67 -5.50 0.48
N LEU A 121 13.42 -5.10 0.18
CA LEU A 121 12.50 -5.93 -0.60
C LEU A 121 12.93 -5.99 -2.07
N ASN A 122 12.72 -7.14 -2.71
CA ASN A 122 12.86 -7.23 -4.16
C ASN A 122 11.67 -6.55 -4.88
N ILE A 123 11.75 -6.40 -6.20
CA ILE A 123 10.73 -5.65 -6.94
C ILE A 123 9.35 -6.31 -6.87
N TRP A 124 9.28 -7.64 -6.88
CA TRP A 124 8.02 -8.38 -6.80
C TRP A 124 7.38 -8.29 -5.42
N GLU A 125 8.21 -8.33 -4.38
CA GLU A 125 7.78 -8.09 -3.00
C GLU A 125 7.23 -6.66 -2.82
N LEU A 126 7.83 -5.66 -3.48
CA LEU A 126 7.31 -4.30 -3.46
C LEU A 126 6.01 -4.14 -4.25
N ILE A 127 5.87 -4.81 -5.39
CA ILE A 127 4.59 -4.84 -6.13
C ILE A 127 3.49 -5.44 -5.25
N ALA A 128 3.77 -6.59 -4.62
CA ALA A 128 2.84 -7.23 -3.69
C ALA A 128 2.46 -6.30 -2.53
N LEU A 129 3.45 -5.68 -1.88
CA LEU A 129 3.20 -4.74 -0.79
C LEU A 129 2.40 -3.52 -1.25
N ASN A 130 2.76 -2.91 -2.39
CA ASN A 130 2.02 -1.77 -2.93
C ASN A 130 0.57 -2.15 -3.21
N THR A 131 0.31 -3.30 -3.85
CA THR A 131 -1.06 -3.79 -4.08
C THR A 131 -1.83 -3.90 -2.77
N ILE A 132 -1.24 -4.48 -1.73
CA ILE A 132 -1.89 -4.58 -0.41
C ILE A 132 -2.21 -3.18 0.14
N CYS A 133 -1.23 -2.28 0.15
CA CYS A 133 -1.41 -0.94 0.71
C CYS A 133 -2.49 -0.14 -0.04
N GLN A 134 -2.55 -0.25 -1.37
CA GLN A 134 -3.57 0.44 -2.18
C GLN A 134 -4.98 -0.09 -1.91
N TRP A 135 -5.16 -1.42 -1.84
CA TRP A 135 -6.48 -2.01 -1.55
C TRP A 135 -7.00 -1.67 -0.16
N LEU A 136 -6.09 -1.53 0.82
CA LEU A 136 -6.44 -1.14 2.19
C LEU A 136 -6.48 0.37 2.40
N ASN A 137 -6.02 1.16 1.42
CA ASN A 137 -5.71 2.58 1.56
C ASN A 137 -4.86 2.89 2.83
N SER A 138 -3.93 1.98 3.16
CA SER A 138 -3.13 2.04 4.39
C SER A 138 -1.77 1.40 4.21
N CYS A 139 -0.73 2.18 4.43
CA CYS A 139 0.65 1.73 4.53
C CYS A 139 0.85 0.89 5.80
N ILE A 140 0.31 1.34 6.93
CA ILE A 140 0.44 0.69 8.24
C ILE A 140 -0.15 -0.72 8.20
N LEU A 141 -1.42 -0.85 7.82
CA LEU A 141 -2.07 -2.15 7.73
C LEU A 141 -1.43 -3.03 6.66
N GLY A 142 -1.03 -2.43 5.53
CA GLY A 142 -0.42 -3.19 4.46
C GLY A 142 0.92 -3.82 4.85
N ILE A 143 1.75 -3.07 5.58
CA ILE A 143 3.01 -3.59 6.12
C ILE A 143 2.77 -4.65 7.20
N ASP A 144 1.84 -4.42 8.12
CA ASP A 144 1.56 -5.38 9.19
C ASP A 144 0.97 -6.69 8.64
N LEU A 145 0.11 -6.62 7.61
CA LEU A 145 -0.38 -7.79 6.87
C LEU A 145 0.76 -8.47 6.11
N PHE A 146 1.59 -7.70 5.41
CA PHE A 146 2.74 -8.22 4.68
C PHE A 146 3.67 -8.98 5.63
N ASP A 147 3.96 -8.43 6.81
CA ASP A 147 4.78 -9.05 7.86
C ASP A 147 4.08 -10.18 8.62
N LYS A 148 2.85 -10.55 8.22
CA LYS A 148 2.04 -11.61 8.85
C LYS A 148 1.73 -11.36 10.33
N LYS A 149 1.73 -10.09 10.79
CA LYS A 149 1.27 -9.76 12.15
C LYS A 149 -0.23 -9.99 12.31
N TYR A 150 -0.97 -9.80 11.23
CA TYR A 150 -2.40 -10.04 11.16
C TYR A 150 -2.76 -10.89 9.94
N ASN A 151 -3.92 -11.55 10.00
CA ASN A 151 -4.46 -12.29 8.85
C ASN A 151 -5.33 -11.36 7.97
N ILE A 152 -5.58 -11.79 6.72
CA ILE A 152 -6.32 -11.00 5.72
C ILE A 152 -7.71 -10.59 6.23
N LYS A 153 -8.46 -11.53 6.84
CA LYS A 153 -9.83 -11.25 7.29
C LYS A 153 -9.86 -10.18 8.39
N TYR A 154 -8.92 -10.25 9.33
CA TYR A 154 -8.80 -9.26 10.39
C TYR A 154 -8.50 -7.87 9.80
N VAL A 155 -7.50 -7.79 8.91
CA VAL A 155 -7.08 -6.53 8.29
C VAL A 155 -8.18 -5.91 7.44
N GLN A 156 -8.89 -6.72 6.66
CA GLN A 156 -10.04 -6.27 5.90
C GLN A 156 -11.15 -5.74 6.82
N ASN A 157 -11.43 -6.42 7.93
CA ASN A 157 -12.49 -6.01 8.84
C ASN A 157 -12.19 -4.65 9.52
N ILE A 158 -10.92 -4.41 9.88
CA ILE A 158 -10.51 -3.14 10.49
C ILE A 158 -10.40 -2.02 9.44
N ALA A 159 -9.94 -2.31 8.22
CA ALA A 159 -9.90 -1.34 7.13
C ALA A 159 -11.32 -0.86 6.75
N ASN A 160 -12.30 -1.74 6.89
CA ASN A 160 -13.71 -1.45 6.59
C ASN A 160 -14.54 -1.06 7.82
N ILE A 161 -13.92 -0.61 8.91
CA ILE A 161 -14.61 -0.33 10.17
C ILE A 161 -15.74 0.70 10.05
N GLU A 162 -15.52 1.79 9.30
CA GLU A 162 -16.55 2.78 9.02
C GLU A 162 -17.73 2.12 8.30
N ARG A 163 -17.46 1.45 7.17
CA ARG A 163 -18.49 0.77 6.38
C ARG A 163 -19.26 -0.25 7.22
N ASN A 164 -18.57 -1.00 8.07
CA ASN A 164 -19.18 -1.97 8.98
C ASN A 164 -20.08 -1.31 10.02
N TYR A 165 -19.68 -0.14 10.55
CA TYR A 165 -20.50 0.67 11.44
C TYR A 165 -21.74 1.19 10.73
N GLN A 166 -21.58 1.76 9.54
CA GLN A 166 -22.68 2.25 8.71
C GLN A 166 -23.68 1.14 8.35
N CYS A 167 -23.20 -0.06 8.00
CA CYS A 167 -24.06 -1.21 7.71
C CYS A 167 -24.89 -1.66 8.92
N LYS A 168 -24.38 -1.50 10.15
CA LYS A 168 -25.15 -1.81 11.36
C LYS A 168 -26.31 -0.84 11.58
N ILE A 169 -26.16 0.42 11.15
CA ILE A 169 -27.17 1.46 11.32
C ILE A 169 -28.19 1.43 10.18
N TRP A 170 -27.73 1.29 8.94
CA TRP A 170 -28.55 1.46 7.74
C TRP A 170 -28.79 0.18 6.94
N GLY A 171 -28.22 -0.95 7.37
CA GLY A 171 -28.31 -2.23 6.67
C GLY A 171 -27.22 -2.44 5.62
N ILE A 172 -27.08 -3.68 5.15
CA ILE A 172 -26.05 -4.10 4.20
C ILE A 172 -26.57 -4.10 2.76
N SER A 173 -25.84 -3.43 1.86
CA SER A 173 -26.06 -3.55 0.42
C SER A 173 -25.45 -4.85 -0.12
N PRO A 174 -26.09 -5.55 -1.08
CA PRO A 174 -25.48 -6.67 -1.79
C PRO A 174 -24.11 -6.33 -2.41
N GLN A 175 -23.91 -5.08 -2.84
CA GLN A 175 -22.65 -4.62 -3.42
C GLN A 175 -21.47 -4.76 -2.43
N HIS A 176 -21.68 -4.46 -1.15
CA HIS A 176 -20.62 -4.58 -0.13
C HIS A 176 -20.06 -6.00 -0.03
N LYS A 177 -20.90 -7.02 -0.20
CA LYS A 177 -20.45 -8.43 -0.18
C LYS A 177 -19.56 -8.77 -1.37
N ILE A 178 -19.83 -8.16 -2.52
CA ILE A 178 -19.02 -8.32 -3.74
C ILE A 178 -17.68 -7.63 -3.55
N ASP A 179 -17.69 -6.39 -3.06
CA ASP A 179 -16.49 -5.60 -2.80
C ASP A 179 -15.57 -6.32 -1.80
N ASP A 180 -16.13 -6.87 -0.73
CA ASP A 180 -15.39 -7.67 0.26
C ASP A 180 -14.69 -8.88 -0.36
N LYS A 181 -15.41 -9.59 -1.23
CA LYS A 181 -14.85 -10.77 -1.88
C LYS A 181 -13.73 -10.38 -2.84
N ILE A 182 -13.89 -9.28 -3.58
CA ILE A 182 -12.89 -8.77 -4.51
C ILE A 182 -11.64 -8.35 -3.75
N GLU A 183 -11.79 -7.50 -2.73
CA GLU A 183 -10.68 -7.05 -1.88
C GLU A 183 -9.94 -8.25 -1.27
N TYR A 184 -10.66 -9.23 -0.70
CA TYR A 184 -10.06 -10.44 -0.14
C TYR A 184 -9.22 -11.21 -1.18
N LEU A 185 -9.73 -11.36 -2.40
CA LEU A 185 -9.02 -12.06 -3.48
C LEU A 185 -7.75 -11.32 -3.90
N TRP A 186 -7.79 -9.99 -3.97
CA TRP A 186 -6.60 -9.18 -4.26
C TRP A 186 -5.54 -9.27 -3.16
N LEU A 187 -5.94 -9.13 -1.90
CA LEU A 187 -5.03 -9.29 -0.76
C LEU A 187 -4.42 -10.70 -0.73
N LYS A 188 -5.22 -11.74 -0.97
CA LYS A 188 -4.74 -13.12 -1.03
C LYS A 188 -3.75 -13.33 -2.18
N SER A 189 -4.02 -12.75 -3.35
CA SER A 189 -3.16 -12.85 -4.53
C SER A 189 -1.82 -12.16 -4.31
N ALA A 190 -1.82 -10.98 -3.68
CA ALA A 190 -0.59 -10.27 -3.33
C ALA A 190 0.26 -11.04 -2.29
N ILE A 191 -0.38 -11.63 -1.28
CA ILE A 191 0.32 -12.49 -0.30
C ILE A 191 0.89 -13.76 -0.95
N LEU A 192 0.18 -14.34 -1.93
CA LEU A 192 0.69 -15.45 -2.72
C LEU A 192 1.92 -15.02 -3.54
N LEU A 193 1.85 -13.88 -4.24
CA LEU A 193 2.97 -13.33 -5.00
C LEU A 193 4.20 -13.13 -4.12
N LYS A 194 4.04 -12.49 -2.95
CA LYS A 194 5.11 -12.38 -1.95
C LYS A 194 5.73 -13.75 -1.65
N SER A 195 4.88 -14.74 -1.36
CA SER A 195 5.34 -16.08 -0.96
C SER A 195 6.10 -16.82 -2.07
N LEU A 196 5.80 -16.53 -3.35
CA LEU A 196 6.49 -17.10 -4.50
C LEU A 196 7.82 -16.40 -4.81
N CYS A 197 7.93 -15.11 -4.47
CA CYS A 197 9.09 -14.29 -4.81
C CYS A 197 10.09 -14.08 -3.66
N SER A 198 9.78 -14.54 -2.45
CA SER A 198 10.72 -14.49 -1.32
C SER A 198 11.82 -15.57 -1.47
N PRO A 199 13.12 -15.21 -1.34
CA PRO A 199 14.25 -16.11 -1.60
C PRO A 199 14.28 -17.41 -0.76
N SER A 200 13.58 -17.44 0.37
CA SER A 200 13.61 -18.55 1.33
C SER A 200 12.91 -19.84 0.88
N ARG A 201 12.36 -19.90 -0.35
CA ARG A 201 11.68 -21.10 -0.89
C ARG A 201 12.35 -21.75 -2.09
N ILE A 202 13.41 -21.16 -2.64
CA ILE A 202 14.10 -21.72 -3.81
C ILE A 202 15.45 -22.28 -3.37
N SER A 203 15.44 -23.21 -2.41
CA SER A 203 16.43 -24.28 -2.43
C SER A 203 15.89 -25.30 -3.43
N ILE A 204 16.05 -25.03 -4.73
CA ILE A 204 15.91 -26.09 -5.72
C ILE A 204 17.02 -27.07 -5.35
N ASP A 205 16.62 -28.23 -4.82
CA ASP A 205 17.52 -29.33 -4.62
C ASP A 205 18.01 -29.76 -6.01
N ARG A 206 19.20 -29.30 -6.38
CA ARG A 206 19.81 -29.59 -7.68
C ARG A 206 20.17 -31.07 -7.82
N SER A 207 20.01 -31.88 -6.77
CA SER A 207 20.26 -33.32 -6.82
C SER A 207 19.24 -34.09 -7.67
N THR A 208 18.09 -33.51 -8.02
CA THR A 208 17.07 -34.19 -8.84
C THR A 208 17.13 -33.84 -10.34
N ILE A 209 18.17 -33.16 -10.81
CA ILE A 209 18.35 -32.78 -12.24
C ILE A 209 19.52 -33.55 -12.90
N ASN A 210 19.86 -34.75 -12.40
CA ASN A 210 20.76 -35.68 -13.09
C ASN A 210 20.00 -36.92 -13.54
#